data_AF-A0A7C2IC24-F1
#
_entry.id   AF-A0A7C2IC24-F1
#
_cell.length_a   1.000
_cell.length_b   1.000
_cell.length_c   1.000
_cell.angle_alpha   90.00
_cell.angle_beta   90.00
_cell.angle_gamma   90.00
#
_symmetry.space_group_name_H-M   'P 1'
#
loop_
_entity.id
_entity.type
_entity.pdbx_description
1 polymer ?
#
loop_
_entity_poly.entity_id
_entity_poly.type
_entity_poly.pdbx_seq_one_letter_code
_entity_poly.pdbx_strand_id
1 'polypeptide(L)' 'GVYTAPPYRARGFSLAVMSLLCEEILRRREKACLTVSKQNPPAQRIYRSLGFEKLYDYRMANFF' A
#
# COMPACT_ATOMS: atom_id res chain seq x y z
N GLY A 1 6.65 -4.10 -4.08
CA GLY A 1 6.05 -2.75 -4.16
C GLY A 1 4.93 -2.74 -5.17
N VAL A 2 3.93 -1.86 -5.02
CA VAL A 2 2.82 -1.73 -5.99
C VAL A 2 3.13 -0.59 -6.95
N TYR A 3 2.99 -0.84 -8.24
CA TYR A 3 3.25 0.16 -9.28
C TYR A 3 2.12 0.17 -10.30
N THR A 4 1.72 1.37 -10.69
CA THR A 4 0.80 1.60 -11.80
C THR A 4 1.45 2.60 -12.74
N ALA A 5 1.67 2.17 -13.99
CA ALA A 5 2.30 2.99 -15.00
C ALA A 5 1.49 4.30 -15.23
N PRO A 6 2.16 5.45 -15.47
CA PRO A 6 1.51 6.76 -15.51
C PRO A 6 0.23 6.85 -16.35
N PRO A 7 0.14 6.26 -17.57
CA PRO A 7 -1.06 6.32 -18.40
C PRO A 7 -2.31 5.67 -17.77
N TYR A 8 -2.10 4.80 -16.79
CA TYR A 8 -3.13 3.96 -16.17
C TYR A 8 -3.49 4.40 -14.74
N ARG A 9 -2.88 5.47 -14.22
CA ARG A 9 -3.18 5.97 -12.87
C ARG A 9 -4.59 6.55 -12.78
N ALA A 10 -5.09 6.69 -11.55
CA ALA A 10 -6.44 7.18 -11.24
C ALA A 10 -7.61 6.34 -11.82
N ARG A 11 -7.34 5.10 -12.26
CA ARG A 11 -8.36 4.15 -12.75
C ARG A 11 -8.70 3.03 -11.77
N GLY A 12 -8.26 3.13 -10.51
CA GLY A 12 -8.56 2.15 -9.47
C GLY A 12 -7.70 0.87 -9.48
N PHE A 13 -6.75 0.70 -10.41
CA PHE A 13 -5.94 -0.54 -10.50
C PHE A 13 -5.20 -0.89 -9.20
N SER A 14 -4.53 0.08 -8.58
CA SER A 14 -3.79 -0.18 -7.33
C SER A 14 -4.74 -0.57 -6.20
N LEU A 15 -5.94 0.02 -6.16
CA LEU A 15 -6.96 -0.33 -5.16
C LEU A 15 -7.47 -1.75 -5.39
N ALA A 16 -7.84 -2.11 -6.63
CA ALA A 16 -8.34 -3.43 -6.98
C ALA A 16 -7.33 -4.54 -6.63
N VAL A 17 -6.07 -4.37 -7.02
CA VAL A 17 -5.00 -5.34 -6.70
C VAL A 17 -4.80 -5.45 -5.19
N MET A 18 -4.76 -4.32 -4.47
CA MET A 18 -4.58 -4.33 -3.03
C MET A 18 -5.76 -4.95 -2.28
N SER A 19 -7.00 -4.72 -2.72
CA SER A 19 -8.19 -5.33 -2.12
C SER A 19 -8.12 -6.85 -2.21
N LEU A 20 -7.80 -7.39 -3.39
CA LEU A 20 -7.66 -8.84 -3.60
C LEU A 20 -6.55 -9.45 -2.72
N LEU A 21 -5.41 -8.76 -2.62
CA LEU A 21 -4.31 -9.21 -1.77
C LEU A 21 -4.68 -9.19 -0.29
N CYS A 22 -5.33 -8.13 0.18
CA CYS A 22 -5.75 -8.03 1.58
C CYS A 22 -6.80 -9.07 1.92
N GLU A 23 -7.77 -9.30 1.04
CA GLU A 23 -8.79 -10.33 1.20
C GLU A 23 -8.15 -11.72 1.37
N GLU A 24 -7.19 -12.08 0.51
CA GLU A 24 -6.50 -13.36 0.58
C GLU A 24 -5.67 -13.52 1.88
N ILE A 25 -4.97 -12.46 2.31
CA ILE A 25 -4.22 -12.45 3.57
C ILE A 25 -5.16 -12.63 4.76
N LEU A 26 -6.28 -11.89 4.78
CA LEU A 26 -7.27 -11.97 5.86
C LEU A 26 -7.97 -13.32 5.91
N ARG A 27 -8.24 -13.95 4.74
CA ARG A 27 -8.81 -15.30 4.63
C ARG A 27 -7.91 -16.35 5.29
N ARG A 28 -6.60 -16.14 5.28
CA ARG A 28 -5.59 -16.96 5.98
C ARG A 28 -5.43 -16.62 7.46
N ARG A 29 -6.22 -15.67 7.98
CA ARG A 29 -6.12 -15.11 9.34
C ARG A 29 -4.77 -14.44 9.64
N GLU A 30 -4.12 -13.91 8.60
CA GLU A 30 -2.88 -13.16 8.70
C GLU A 30 -3.12 -11.64 8.71
N LYS A 31 -2.06 -10.87 8.98
CA LYS A 31 -2.08 -9.40 8.97
C LYS A 31 -1.17 -8.88 7.87
N ALA A 32 -1.68 -7.93 7.08
CA ALA A 32 -0.87 -7.21 6.10
C ALA A 32 -0.13 -6.04 6.78
N CYS A 33 1.16 -5.91 6.51
CA CYS A 33 1.96 -4.77 6.95
C CYS A 33 2.87 -4.33 5.79
N LEU A 34 3.01 -3.02 5.60
CA LEU A 34 3.86 -2.45 4.57
C LEU A 34 4.42 -1.11 5.01
N THR A 35 5.47 -0.70 4.32
CA THR A 35 6.06 0.62 4.47
C THR A 35 5.72 1.50 3.27
N VAL A 36 5.46 2.78 3.53
CA VAL A 36 5.15 3.77 2.50
C VAL A 36 5.92 5.05 2.76
N SER A 37 6.48 5.62 1.70
CA SER A 37 7.14 6.92 1.77
C SER A 37 6.17 8.02 2.21
N LYS A 38 6.65 8.91 3.08
CA LYS A 38 5.92 10.12 3.49
C LYS A 38 5.60 11.02 2.28
N GLN A 39 6.39 10.94 1.22
CA GLN A 39 6.24 11.70 -0.02
C GLN A 39 5.29 11.03 -1.03
N ASN A 40 4.57 9.97 -0.66
CA ASN A 40 3.58 9.30 -1.51
C ASN A 40 2.14 9.39 -0.95
N PRO A 41 1.51 10.59 -0.97
CA PRO A 41 0.16 10.77 -0.46
C PRO A 41 -0.92 9.90 -1.17
N PRO A 42 -0.87 9.64 -2.49
CA PRO A 42 -1.83 8.75 -3.14
C PRO A 42 -1.82 7.33 -2.57
N ALA A 43 -0.65 6.74 -2.35
CA ALA A 43 -0.54 5.41 -1.76
C ALA A 43 -1.06 5.39 -0.31
N GLN A 44 -0.71 6.39 0.50
CA GLN A 44 -1.21 6.51 1.87
C GLN A 44 -2.74 6.56 1.93
N ARG A 45 -3.39 7.28 0.99
CA ARG A 45 -4.85 7.35 0.91
C ARG A 45 -5.46 5.98 0.62
N ILE A 46 -4.88 5.23 -0.31
CA ILE A 46 -5.34 3.87 -0.65
C ILE A 46 -5.22 2.95 0.56
N TYR A 47 -4.08 2.95 1.25
CA TYR A 47 -3.88 2.10 2.42
C TYR A 47 -4.87 2.43 3.54
N ARG A 48 -5.13 3.72 3.82
CA ARG A 48 -6.16 4.12 4.80
C ARG A 48 -7.55 3.66 4.39
N SER A 49 -7.92 3.78 3.10
CA SER A 49 -9.23 3.30 2.62
C SER A 49 -9.41 1.78 2.72
N LEU A 50 -8.30 1.03 2.78
CA LEU A 50 -8.29 -0.42 2.96
C LEU A 50 -8.23 -0.84 4.44
N GLY A 51 -8.27 0.10 5.38
CA GLY A 51 -8.24 -0.18 6.82
C GLY A 51 -6.83 -0.32 7.42
N PHE A 52 -5.77 0.07 6.70
CA PHE A 52 -4.44 0.14 7.30
C PHE A 52 -4.33 1.34 8.23
N GLU A 53 -3.65 1.13 9.35
CA GLU A 53 -3.32 2.15 10.32
C GLU A 53 -1.82 2.44 10.33
N LYS A 54 -1.45 3.69 10.63
CA LYS A 54 -0.04 4.06 10.79
C LYS A 54 0.45 3.55 12.15
N LEU A 55 1.42 2.65 12.14
CA LEU A 55 2.03 2.14 13.38
C LEU A 55 3.17 3.05 13.87
N TYR A 56 4.14 3.36 13.02
CA TYR A 56 5.30 4.17 13.37
C TYR A 56 5.92 4.82 12.12
N ASP A 57 6.74 5.84 12.34
CA ASP A 57 7.63 6.37 11.32
C ASP A 57 8.94 5.59 11.29
N TYR A 58 9.53 5.46 10.11
CA TYR A 58 10.83 4.84 9.92
C TYR A 58 11.68 5.70 8.97
N ARG A 59 12.99 5.46 8.97
CA ARG A 59 13.92 6.00 7.96
C ARG A 59 14.59 4.83 7.27
N MET A 60 14.70 4.91 5.95
CA MET A 60 15.47 3.95 5.16
C MET A 60 16.75 4.64 4.71
N ALA A 61 17.90 4.12 5.13
CA ALA A 61 19.20 4.57 4.67
C ALA A 61 19.72 3.58 3.64
N ASN A 62 19.96 4.06 2.43
CA ASN A 62 20.60 3.28 1.37
C ASN A 62 22.08 3.63 1.36
N PHE A 63 22.94 2.64 1.54
CA PHE A 63 24.39 2.78 1.39
C PHE A 63 24.73 2.25 0.01
N PHE A 64 25.08 3.16 -0.89
CA PHE A 64 25.54 2.85 -2.24
C PHE A 64 27.06 2.79 -2.26
#